data_AF-A0A2E6BUE6-F1
#
_entry.id   AF-A0A2E6BUE6-F1
#
_cell.length_a   1.000
_cell.length_b   1.000
_cell.length_c   1.000
_cell.angle_alpha   90.00
_cell.angle_beta   90.00
_cell.angle_gamma   90.00
#
_symmetry.space_group_name_H-M   'P 1'
#
loop_
_entity.id
_entity.type
_entity.pdbx_description
1 polymer ?
#
loop_
_entity_poly.entity_id
_entity_poly.type
_entity_poly.pdbx_seq_one_letter_code
_entity_poly.pdbx_strand_id
1 'polypeptide(L)'
;MGNLSIKKNKSLDAITFFKQSLEFSESDDNKSNSFYGLSAAYFKSGNNSTARSYALKALKISPKSGKAMLLIGDIYAASANECGGNSFESAMLYSAAIDKFISAKNIDVNVADLANKKIASYSKYLPTKEDAFFNNYNEGDSYIIGCWINESTKVRIK
;
A
#
# COMPACT_ATOMS: atom_id res chain seq x y z
N MET A 1 8.20 -19.53 -9.60
CA MET A 1 8.93 -19.78 -8.34
C MET A 1 8.86 -18.63 -7.34
N GLY A 2 8.83 -17.35 -7.76
CA GLY A 2 8.76 -16.20 -6.83
C GLY A 2 7.58 -16.19 -5.84
N ASN A 3 6.35 -16.51 -6.29
CA ASN A 3 5.18 -16.62 -5.39
C ASN A 3 5.32 -17.74 -4.34
N LEU A 4 6.06 -18.80 -4.65
CA LEU A 4 6.34 -19.90 -3.72
C LEU A 4 7.38 -19.49 -2.69
N SER A 5 8.41 -18.73 -3.08
CA SER A 5 9.43 -18.19 -2.18
C SER A 5 8.87 -17.16 -1.19
N ILE A 6 7.93 -16.32 -1.64
CA ILE A 6 7.16 -15.42 -0.75
C ILE A 6 6.40 -16.22 0.31
N LYS A 7 5.78 -17.35 -0.06
CA LYS A 7 5.06 -18.22 0.88
C LYS A 7 5.99 -18.98 1.84
N LYS A 8 7.25 -19.22 1.46
CA LYS A 8 8.27 -19.90 2.28
C LYS A 8 9.09 -18.95 3.15
N ASN A 9 8.69 -17.69 3.27
CA ASN A 9 9.41 -16.63 4.01
C ASN A 9 10.86 -16.40 3.51
N LYS A 10 11.13 -16.75 2.24
CA LYS A 10 12.41 -16.56 1.55
C LYS A 10 12.35 -15.32 0.68
N SER A 11 12.16 -14.17 1.32
CA SER A 11 11.92 -12.90 0.63
C SER A 11 13.12 -12.45 -0.21
N LEU A 12 14.35 -12.76 0.22
CA LEU A 12 15.58 -12.48 -0.53
C LEU A 12 15.68 -13.29 -1.83
N ASP A 13 15.41 -14.59 -1.76
CA ASP A 13 15.39 -15.45 -2.95
C ASP A 13 14.31 -14.97 -3.94
N ALA A 14 13.13 -14.60 -3.42
CA ALA A 14 12.05 -14.06 -4.25
C ALA A 14 12.49 -12.77 -4.98
N ILE A 15 13.20 -11.86 -4.30
CA ILE A 15 13.75 -10.64 -4.91
C ILE A 15 14.70 -10.99 -6.06
N THR A 16 15.63 -11.91 -5.84
CA THR A 16 16.58 -12.34 -6.90
C THR A 16 15.84 -12.92 -8.09
N PHE A 17 14.87 -13.82 -7.86
CA PHE A 17 14.09 -14.42 -8.95
C PHE A 17 13.29 -13.40 -9.76
N PHE A 18 12.62 -12.45 -9.09
CA PHE A 18 11.84 -11.44 -9.82
C PHE A 18 12.71 -10.40 -10.53
N LYS A 19 13.91 -10.10 -10.01
CA LYS A 19 14.89 -9.26 -10.72
C LYS A 19 15.36 -9.94 -12.01
N GLN A 20 15.75 -11.21 -11.94
CA GLN A 20 16.10 -11.99 -13.14
C GLN A 20 14.91 -12.07 -14.11
N SER A 21 13.70 -12.31 -13.59
CA SER A 21 12.49 -12.33 -14.43
C SER A 21 12.28 -11.02 -15.18
N LEU A 22 12.60 -9.86 -14.58
CA LEU A 22 12.52 -8.56 -15.27
C LEU A 22 13.54 -8.42 -16.41
N GLU A 23 14.75 -8.96 -16.25
CA GLU A 23 15.80 -8.92 -17.28
C GLU A 23 15.38 -9.70 -18.54
N PHE A 24 14.65 -10.80 -18.36
CA PHE A 24 14.16 -11.65 -19.46
C PHE A 24 12.70 -11.37 -19.84
N SER A 25 12.03 -10.39 -19.24
CA SER A 25 10.64 -10.08 -19.55
C SER A 25 10.54 -9.22 -20.81
N GLU A 26 9.98 -9.77 -21.87
CA GLU A 26 9.74 -9.05 -23.13
C GLU A 26 8.39 -8.31 -23.14
N SER A 27 7.36 -8.90 -22.51
CA SER A 27 6.01 -8.33 -22.42
C SER A 27 5.83 -7.40 -21.22
N ASP A 28 5.10 -6.31 -21.42
CA ASP A 28 4.73 -5.36 -20.38
C ASP A 28 3.90 -5.99 -19.26
N ASP A 29 3.03 -6.96 -19.57
CA ASP A 29 2.28 -7.70 -18.55
C ASP A 29 3.21 -8.52 -17.64
N ASN A 30 4.23 -9.16 -18.21
CA ASN A 30 5.23 -9.92 -17.45
C ASN A 30 6.12 -9.00 -16.61
N LYS A 31 6.49 -7.82 -17.14
CA LYS A 31 7.22 -6.80 -16.38
C LYS A 31 6.40 -6.29 -15.21
N SER A 32 5.13 -5.95 -15.44
CA SER A 32 4.20 -5.47 -14.42
C SER A 32 4.02 -6.49 -13.29
N ASN A 33 3.81 -7.76 -13.65
CA ASN A 33 3.71 -8.86 -12.69
C ASN A 33 5.01 -9.06 -11.90
N SER A 34 6.18 -8.93 -12.56
CA SER A 34 7.47 -9.05 -11.90
C SER A 34 7.75 -7.90 -10.94
N PHE A 35 7.37 -6.67 -11.30
CA PHE A 35 7.44 -5.51 -10.41
C PHE A 35 6.50 -5.64 -9.21
N TYR A 36 5.28 -6.14 -9.42
CA TYR A 36 4.37 -6.48 -8.33
C TYR A 36 4.97 -7.54 -7.40
N GLY A 37 5.57 -8.59 -7.97
CA GLY A 37 6.27 -9.64 -7.22
C GLY A 37 7.43 -9.11 -6.37
N LEU A 38 8.23 -8.20 -6.93
CA LEU A 38 9.30 -7.50 -6.19
C LEU A 38 8.73 -6.68 -5.05
N SER A 39 7.69 -5.89 -5.31
CA SER A 39 7.03 -5.10 -4.28
C SER A 39 6.56 -5.98 -3.12
N ALA A 40 5.87 -7.09 -3.41
CA ALA A 40 5.40 -8.01 -2.39
C ALA A 40 6.55 -8.67 -1.61
N ALA A 41 7.65 -9.00 -2.28
CA ALA A 41 8.83 -9.57 -1.64
C ALA A 41 9.54 -8.55 -0.72
N TYR A 42 9.72 -7.31 -1.17
CA TYR A 42 10.28 -6.24 -0.34
C TYR A 42 9.40 -5.89 0.84
N PHE A 43 8.07 -5.89 0.64
CA PHE A 43 7.11 -5.69 1.72
C PHE A 43 7.24 -6.78 2.79
N LYS A 44 7.37 -8.05 2.37
CA LYS A 44 7.61 -9.17 3.29
C LYS A 44 8.96 -9.12 3.99
N SER A 45 9.97 -8.51 3.37
CA SER A 45 11.27 -8.24 4.01
C SER A 45 11.23 -7.04 4.98
N GLY A 46 10.10 -6.33 5.10
CA GLY A 46 9.98 -5.13 5.93
C GLY A 46 10.51 -3.85 5.28
N ASN A 47 10.94 -3.88 4.01
CA ASN A 47 11.43 -2.70 3.31
C ASN A 47 10.28 -1.99 2.58
N ASN A 48 9.46 -1.27 3.35
CA ASN A 48 8.21 -0.66 2.90
C ASN A 48 8.42 0.41 1.81
N SER A 49 9.44 1.28 1.95
CA SER A 49 9.76 2.32 0.97
C SER A 49 10.13 1.75 -0.40
N THR A 50 10.98 0.71 -0.41
CA THR A 50 11.35 0.01 -1.64
C THR A 50 10.16 -0.74 -2.22
N ALA A 51 9.34 -1.37 -1.37
CA ALA A 51 8.12 -2.05 -1.80
C ALA A 51 7.16 -1.10 -2.53
N ARG A 52 6.90 0.10 -1.97
CA ARG A 52 6.04 1.11 -2.62
C ARG A 52 6.61 1.50 -3.99
N SER A 53 7.91 1.74 -4.06
CA SER A 53 8.58 2.13 -5.31
C SER A 53 8.36 1.10 -6.43
N TYR A 54 8.43 -0.20 -6.11
CA TYR A 54 8.17 -1.26 -7.09
C TYR A 54 6.68 -1.43 -7.43
N ALA A 55 5.76 -1.25 -6.47
CA ALA A 55 4.33 -1.25 -6.77
C ALA A 55 3.95 -0.10 -7.71
N LEU A 56 4.53 1.09 -7.51
CA LEU A 56 4.34 2.22 -8.42
C LEU A 56 4.90 1.94 -9.81
N LYS A 57 6.04 1.25 -9.93
CA LYS A 57 6.56 0.79 -11.24
C LYS A 57 5.60 -0.20 -11.92
N ALA A 58 5.00 -1.12 -11.17
CA ALA A 58 3.97 -2.01 -11.70
C ALA A 58 2.75 -1.22 -12.19
N LEU A 59 2.26 -0.24 -11.42
CA LEU A 59 1.14 0.61 -11.81
C LEU A 59 1.43 1.52 -13.01
N LYS A 60 2.70 1.92 -13.23
CA LYS A 60 3.08 2.67 -14.44
C LYS A 60 2.87 1.84 -15.71
N ILE A 61 3.05 0.52 -15.64
CA ILE A 61 2.89 -0.39 -16.78
C ILE A 61 1.46 -0.89 -16.87
N SER A 62 0.84 -1.23 -15.74
CA SER A 62 -0.57 -1.65 -15.66
C SER A 62 -1.34 -0.75 -14.69
N PRO A 63 -1.81 0.43 -15.14
CA PRO A 63 -2.56 1.36 -14.29
C PRO A 63 -3.84 0.79 -13.72
N LYS A 64 -4.41 -0.23 -14.38
CA LYS A 64 -5.61 -0.96 -13.97
C LYS A 64 -5.32 -2.12 -13.00
N SER A 65 -4.09 -2.27 -12.52
CA SER A 65 -3.74 -3.34 -11.58
C SER A 65 -4.25 -3.03 -10.17
N GLY A 66 -5.48 -3.46 -9.87
CA GLY A 66 -6.08 -3.35 -8.54
C GLY A 66 -5.22 -3.99 -7.45
N LYS A 67 -4.56 -5.11 -7.77
CA LYS A 67 -3.67 -5.82 -6.83
C LYS A 67 -2.45 -4.99 -6.44
N ALA A 68 -1.84 -4.27 -7.39
CA ALA A 68 -0.71 -3.39 -7.07
C ALA A 68 -1.16 -2.19 -6.22
N MET A 69 -2.34 -1.63 -6.50
CA MET A 69 -2.91 -0.55 -5.68
C MET A 69 -3.26 -1.00 -4.26
N LEU A 70 -3.85 -2.20 -4.12
CA LEU A 70 -4.09 -2.84 -2.82
C LEU A 70 -2.79 -2.99 -2.03
N LEU A 71 -1.72 -3.45 -2.67
CA LEU A 71 -0.44 -3.65 -2.02
C LEU A 71 0.14 -2.32 -1.49
N ILE A 72 -0.01 -1.20 -2.21
CA ILE A 72 0.39 0.11 -1.69
C ILE A 72 -0.40 0.47 -0.43
N GLY A 73 -1.71 0.22 -0.41
CA GLY A 73 -2.54 0.42 0.79
C GLY A 73 -2.08 -0.44 1.96
N ASP A 74 -1.76 -1.72 1.71
CA ASP A 74 -1.21 -2.63 2.73
C ASP A 74 0.14 -2.14 3.26
N ILE A 75 1.00 -1.63 2.38
CA ILE A 75 2.29 -1.02 2.75
C ILE A 75 2.05 0.17 3.67
N TYR A 76 1.13 1.08 3.33
CA TYR A 76 0.87 2.29 4.13
C TYR A 76 0.33 1.95 5.51
N ALA A 77 -0.60 1.00 5.57
CA ALA A 77 -1.15 0.53 6.85
C ALA A 77 -0.08 -0.14 7.72
N ALA A 78 0.82 -0.93 7.14
CA ALA A 78 1.93 -1.54 7.88
C ALA A 78 2.94 -0.50 8.39
N SER A 79 3.07 0.62 7.70
CA SER A 79 3.95 1.73 8.09
C SER A 79 3.35 2.65 9.16
N ALA A 80 2.11 2.40 9.63
CA ALA A 80 1.53 3.19 10.73
C ALA A 80 2.40 3.19 11.98
N ASN A 81 3.03 2.06 12.33
CA ASN A 81 3.92 1.99 13.50
C ASN A 81 5.31 2.61 13.24
N GLU A 82 5.75 2.66 11.98
CA GLU A 82 7.06 3.20 11.61
C GLU A 82 7.01 4.72 11.42
N CYS A 83 5.93 5.22 10.84
CA CYS A 83 5.77 6.61 10.40
C CYS A 83 4.72 7.39 11.21
N GLY A 84 4.01 6.77 12.15
CA GLY A 84 3.08 7.45 13.05
C GLY A 84 3.75 7.79 14.37
N GLY A 85 3.96 9.08 14.66
CA GLY A 85 4.52 9.55 15.93
C GLY A 85 3.52 9.53 17.09
N ASN A 86 2.22 9.51 16.79
CA ASN A 86 1.14 9.44 17.77
C ASN A 86 -0.10 8.74 17.18
N SER A 87 -1.15 8.61 17.99
CA SER A 87 -2.41 7.96 17.59
C SER A 87 -3.08 8.62 16.39
N PHE A 88 -3.06 9.95 16.29
CA PHE A 88 -3.67 10.69 15.19
C PHE A 88 -2.87 10.51 13.89
N GLU A 89 -1.55 10.64 13.94
CA GLU A 89 -0.67 10.40 12.78
C GLU A 89 -0.79 8.96 12.27
N SER A 90 -0.77 7.98 13.17
CA SER A 90 -1.01 6.57 12.82
C SER A 90 -2.37 6.39 12.13
N ALA A 91 -3.39 7.11 12.59
CA ALA A 91 -4.70 7.10 11.97
C ALA A 91 -4.72 7.75 10.58
N MET A 92 -3.87 8.76 10.33
CA MET A 92 -3.68 9.32 8.99
C MET A 92 -3.03 8.32 8.03
N LEU A 93 -2.09 7.49 8.49
CA LEU A 93 -1.57 6.38 7.68
C LEU A 93 -2.68 5.39 7.28
N TYR A 94 -3.58 5.04 8.21
CA TYR A 94 -4.73 4.20 7.89
C TYR A 94 -5.70 4.89 6.92
N SER A 95 -5.90 6.21 7.05
CA SER A 95 -6.71 6.98 6.09
C SER A 95 -6.10 6.93 4.69
N ALA A 96 -4.79 7.09 4.54
CA ALA A 96 -4.13 6.97 3.24
C ALA A 96 -4.16 5.54 2.69
N ALA A 97 -4.06 4.53 3.55
CA ALA A 97 -4.27 3.15 3.13
C ALA A 97 -5.68 2.97 2.54
N ILE A 98 -6.70 3.53 3.21
CA ILE A 98 -8.09 3.55 2.72
C ILE A 98 -8.22 4.26 1.37
N ASP A 99 -7.53 5.38 1.14
CA ASP A 99 -7.49 6.03 -0.18
C ASP A 99 -7.05 5.07 -1.29
N LYS A 100 -5.99 4.29 -1.02
CA LYS A 100 -5.48 3.31 -1.99
C LYS A 100 -6.45 2.15 -2.17
N PHE A 101 -7.09 1.65 -1.12
CA PHE A 101 -8.09 0.59 -1.24
C PHE A 101 -9.34 1.04 -2.01
N ILE A 102 -9.81 2.27 -1.78
CA ILE A 102 -10.91 2.87 -2.57
C ILE A 102 -10.49 2.99 -4.04
N SER A 103 -9.27 3.47 -4.29
CA SER A 103 -8.73 3.54 -5.65
C SER A 103 -8.67 2.16 -6.29
N ALA A 104 -8.21 1.14 -5.56
CA ALA A 104 -8.06 -0.23 -6.05
C ALA A 104 -9.39 -0.83 -6.54
N LYS A 105 -10.47 -0.70 -5.76
CA LYS A 105 -11.79 -1.20 -6.16
C LYS A 105 -12.42 -0.43 -7.31
N ASN A 106 -12.06 0.85 -7.47
CA ASN A 106 -12.57 1.68 -8.56
C ASN A 106 -11.89 1.35 -9.89
N ILE A 107 -10.61 0.95 -9.87
CA ILE A 107 -9.87 0.59 -11.10
C ILE A 107 -10.04 -0.87 -11.51
N ASP A 108 -10.33 -1.77 -10.56
CA ASP A 108 -10.46 -3.21 -10.79
C ASP A 108 -11.53 -3.82 -9.87
N VAL A 109 -12.64 -4.23 -10.49
CA VAL A 109 -13.79 -4.83 -9.79
C VAL A 109 -13.41 -6.17 -9.13
N ASN A 110 -12.42 -6.89 -9.64
CA ASN A 110 -12.02 -8.20 -9.11
C ASN A 110 -11.40 -8.11 -7.72
N VAL A 111 -10.90 -6.94 -7.34
CA VAL A 111 -10.34 -6.70 -6.00
C VAL A 111 -11.32 -5.99 -5.06
N ALA A 112 -12.54 -5.69 -5.51
CA ALA A 112 -13.49 -4.88 -4.76
C ALA A 112 -13.84 -5.50 -3.40
N ASP A 113 -14.11 -6.80 -3.34
CA ASP A 113 -14.41 -7.49 -2.07
C ASP A 113 -13.25 -7.44 -1.10
N LEU A 114 -12.03 -7.66 -1.58
CA LEU A 114 -10.83 -7.62 -0.74
C LEU A 114 -10.55 -6.18 -0.26
N ALA A 115 -10.69 -5.19 -1.14
CA ALA A 115 -10.56 -3.78 -0.80
C ALA A 115 -11.59 -3.36 0.25
N ASN A 116 -12.86 -3.73 0.09
CA ASN A 116 -13.91 -3.39 1.05
C ASN A 116 -13.64 -4.03 2.43
N LYS A 117 -13.15 -5.28 2.47
CA LYS A 117 -12.71 -5.91 3.72
C LYS A 117 -11.57 -5.14 4.40
N LYS A 118 -10.57 -4.69 3.62
CA LYS A 118 -9.46 -3.88 4.12
C LYS A 118 -9.93 -2.53 4.64
N ILE A 119 -10.78 -1.83 3.89
CA ILE A 119 -11.39 -0.57 4.31
C ILE A 119 -12.10 -0.75 5.65
N ALA A 120 -13.00 -1.74 5.77
CA ALA A 120 -13.73 -1.98 7.01
C ALA A 120 -12.82 -2.31 8.20
N SER A 121 -11.72 -3.03 7.99
CA SER A 121 -10.72 -3.31 9.02
C SER A 121 -10.00 -2.05 9.49
N TYR A 122 -9.58 -1.20 8.55
CA TYR A 122 -8.79 -0.01 8.87
C TYR A 122 -9.62 1.19 9.32
N SER A 123 -10.88 1.29 8.91
CA SER A 123 -11.82 2.34 9.35
C SER A 123 -11.98 2.39 10.88
N LYS A 124 -11.78 1.28 11.57
CA LYS A 124 -11.85 1.18 13.04
C LYS A 124 -10.72 1.97 13.74
N TYR A 125 -9.61 2.18 13.06
CA TYR A 125 -8.44 2.89 13.57
C TYR A 125 -8.38 4.36 13.15
N LEU A 126 -9.39 4.85 12.45
CA LEU A 126 -9.52 6.28 12.15
C LEU A 126 -9.70 7.10 13.45
N PRO A 127 -9.32 8.39 13.45
CA PRO A 127 -9.51 9.25 14.61
C PRO A 127 -11.01 9.44 14.89
N THR A 128 -11.36 9.68 16.15
CA THR A 128 -12.68 10.22 16.50
C THR A 128 -12.77 11.70 16.14
N LYS A 129 -13.97 12.27 16.21
CA LYS A 129 -14.18 13.70 16.00
C LYS A 129 -13.39 14.54 17.00
N GLU A 130 -13.39 14.10 18.25
CA GLU A 130 -12.66 14.71 19.35
C GLU A 130 -11.15 14.63 19.09
N ASP A 131 -10.62 13.46 18.71
CA ASP A 131 -9.18 13.30 18.40
C ASP A 131 -8.72 14.23 17.27
N ALA A 132 -9.51 14.31 16.20
CA ALA A 132 -9.20 15.18 15.06
C ALA A 132 -9.20 16.65 15.50
N PHE A 133 -10.22 17.07 16.27
CA PHE A 133 -10.33 18.43 16.79
C PHE A 133 -9.16 18.80 17.71
N PHE A 134 -8.73 17.90 18.61
CA PHE A 134 -7.55 18.12 19.47
C PHE A 134 -6.26 18.30 18.67
N ASN A 135 -6.19 17.73 17.47
CA ASN A 135 -5.06 17.89 16.55
C ASN A 135 -5.26 19.04 15.54
N ASN A 136 -6.31 19.87 15.71
CA ASN A 136 -6.67 20.99 14.84
C ASN A 136 -7.06 20.60 13.41
N TYR A 137 -7.68 19.42 13.25
CA TYR A 137 -8.21 18.94 11.98
C TYR A 137 -9.70 18.62 12.06
N ASN A 138 -10.40 18.80 10.94
CA ASN A 138 -11.79 18.43 10.74
C ASN A 138 -11.92 17.34 9.67
N GLU A 139 -13.08 16.71 9.61
CA GLU A 139 -13.37 15.74 8.55
C GLU A 139 -13.24 16.39 7.15
N GLY A 140 -12.53 15.73 6.24
CA GLY A 140 -12.30 16.23 4.88
C GLY A 140 -11.11 17.18 4.72
N ASP A 141 -10.47 17.58 5.83
CA ASP A 141 -9.23 18.35 5.77
C ASP A 141 -8.12 17.57 5.07
N SER A 142 -7.19 18.31 4.46
CA SER A 142 -6.01 17.70 3.83
C SER A 142 -4.91 17.54 4.86
N TYR A 143 -4.36 16.32 4.97
CA TYR A 143 -3.24 16.02 5.84
C TYR A 143 -2.07 15.49 5.01
N ILE A 144 -0.85 15.98 5.25
CA ILE A 144 0.35 15.47 4.58
C ILE A 144 1.01 14.45 5.50
N ILE A 145 1.08 13.21 5.04
CA ILE A 145 1.81 12.16 5.74
C ILE A 145 3.30 12.43 5.61
N GLY A 146 3.99 12.52 6.76
CA GLY A 146 5.44 12.66 6.81
C GLY A 146 6.18 11.37 6.41
N CYS A 147 7.37 11.16 6.99
CA CYS A 147 8.19 9.98 6.74
C CYS A 147 8.61 9.87 5.25
N TRP A 148 8.94 8.66 4.78
CA TRP A 148 9.25 8.41 3.37
C TRP A 148 8.01 8.34 2.46
N ILE A 149 6.79 8.38 3.04
CA ILE A 149 5.54 8.32 2.27
C ILE A 149 5.30 9.65 1.54
N ASN A 150 5.37 10.78 2.27
CA ASN A 150 5.28 12.14 1.72
C ASN A 150 4.11 12.32 0.72
N GLU A 151 2.93 11.82 1.09
CA GLU A 151 1.68 11.94 0.30
C GLU A 151 0.59 12.62 1.11
N SER A 152 -0.30 13.35 0.43
CA SER A 152 -1.50 13.90 1.04
C SER A 152 -2.61 12.87 1.13
N THR A 153 -3.32 12.86 2.25
CA THR A 153 -4.57 12.12 2.47
C THR A 153 -5.67 13.06 2.97
N LYS A 154 -6.88 12.54 3.04
CA LYS A 154 -8.01 13.22 3.65
C LYS A 154 -8.21 12.72 5.07
N VAL A 155 -8.42 13.64 6.00
CA VAL A 155 -8.82 13.30 7.37
C VAL A 155 -10.20 12.66 7.31
N ARG A 156 -10.28 11.40 7.72
CA ARG A 156 -11.52 10.63 7.83
C ARG A 156 -11.76 10.32 9.29
N ILE A 157 -13.02 10.38 9.71
CA ILE A 157 -13.41 10.19 11.10
C ILE A 157 -14.26 8.92 11.21
N LYS A 158 -14.20 8.23 12.35
CA LYS A 158 -15.06 7.07 12.67
C LYS A 158 -16.23 7.43 13.58
#